data_AF-A0A1F6W7R3-F1
#
_entry.id   AF-A0A1F6W7R3-F1
#
_cell.length_a   1.000
_cell.length_b   1.000
_cell.length_c   1.000
_cell.angle_alpha   90.00
_cell.angle_beta   90.00
_cell.angle_gamma   90.00
#
_symmetry.space_group_name_H-M   'P 1'
#
loop_
_entity.id
_entity.type
_entity.pdbx_description
1 polymer ?
#
loop_
_entity_poly.entity_id
_entity_poly.type
_entity_poly.pdbx_seq_one_letter_code
_entity_poly.pdbx_strand_id
1 'polypeptide(L)'
;MTALVSTEIIDQNNTAQVSKKALNTEGRNGGLKIGEKIKTMDLIYPLLLESSNDAAEIIAEHFGRDTFIKKMNQEAEKLKMSLTSYEDPSGLSSKNQSTVSDIFKLVGYLNQQKQNLLQITTKRSYSTKKHTWSNISQFTGENGYIGGKSGYTNEALQTVVSLFSLPLAEKGNRPIAIALLSSKDRYKDVENILKYLKKNIYYGGEADASTDWVKEKVGIPEIKDPDFVTLIFAGDIMLDRGVKNSVIKNFNGDYSALFEKLEILKKSDIAFANLEGTASDKGTDGKNLYSFHMDPSVIPALAGAGVDILSVANNHVGDWGASAFVDTLARLKENEILYTGGGNGSIEAETPIIIEKYGIKIGFLGFSDKGPDWMKATENQAGILLTSSPRFDEIIKKASAKVDYLVVSFHFGEEYQAKHNARQEYLAHKAIDGGAKIIIGTHPHVIEDTEVYKNGYIAYSLGNFIFDQSWSEPTMQGMLLNVKLNRDGSMTVKKDIIKLNSAFQSDKIIEGREEKVNFQKIKTN
;
A
#
# COMPACT_ATOMS: atom_id res chain seq x y z
N MET A 1 7.83 19.69 16.58
CA MET A 1 8.44 20.91 16.00
C MET A 1 8.15 22.14 16.84
N THR A 2 6.88 22.44 17.14
CA THR A 2 6.47 23.61 17.96
C THR A 2 7.30 23.80 19.21
N ALA A 3 7.37 22.80 20.11
CA ALA A 3 8.18 22.89 21.33
C ALA A 3 9.68 23.17 21.07
N LEU A 4 10.25 22.61 20.00
CA LEU A 4 11.65 22.87 19.62
C LEU A 4 11.84 24.34 19.25
N VAL A 5 11.05 24.83 18.31
CA VAL A 5 11.09 26.22 17.85
C VAL A 5 10.85 27.19 19.00
N SER A 6 9.88 26.89 19.87
CA SER A 6 9.63 27.68 21.09
C SER A 6 10.91 27.84 21.91
N THR A 7 11.64 26.76 22.20
CA THR A 7 12.87 26.86 23.01
C THR A 7 14.04 27.57 22.34
N GLU A 8 13.99 27.77 21.02
CA GLU A 8 15.01 28.52 20.30
C GLU A 8 14.73 30.03 20.24
N ILE A 9 13.47 30.42 20.46
CA ILE A 9 13.03 31.83 20.37
C ILE A 9 12.64 32.40 21.75
N ILE A 10 12.26 31.56 22.71
CA ILE A 10 11.80 32.01 24.03
C ILE A 10 12.96 32.63 24.83
N ASP A 11 12.77 33.89 25.23
CA ASP A 11 13.41 34.46 26.42
C ASP A 11 12.71 33.92 27.67
N GLN A 12 13.48 33.39 28.62
CA GLN A 12 13.00 32.67 29.82
C GLN A 12 12.05 33.51 30.72
N ASN A 13 12.04 34.83 30.55
CA ASN A 13 11.20 35.74 31.35
C ASN A 13 9.94 36.25 30.63
N ASN A 14 9.69 35.87 29.37
CA ASN A 14 8.53 36.36 28.63
C ASN A 14 7.22 35.69 29.05
N THR A 15 6.16 36.50 29.07
CA THR A 15 4.81 36.11 29.44
C THR A 15 3.88 36.31 28.26
N ALA A 16 3.21 35.24 27.81
CA ALA A 16 2.19 35.31 26.78
C ALA A 16 0.83 35.62 27.41
N GLN A 17 0.00 36.36 26.68
CA GLN A 17 -1.38 36.61 27.07
C GLN A 17 -2.30 35.68 26.27
N VAL A 18 -3.17 34.96 26.97
CA VAL A 18 -4.14 34.05 26.36
C VAL A 18 -5.19 34.84 25.59
N SER A 19 -5.22 34.69 24.27
CA SER A 19 -6.20 35.35 23.39
C SER A 19 -7.51 34.54 23.30
N LYS A 20 -8.62 35.21 22.97
CA LYS A 20 -9.89 34.53 22.66
C LYS A 20 -9.75 33.64 21.42
N LYS A 21 -8.94 34.06 20.45
CA LYS A 21 -8.71 33.32 19.20
C LYS A 21 -8.04 31.98 19.48
N ALA A 22 -6.97 31.96 20.27
CA ALA A 22 -6.25 30.74 20.59
C ALA A 22 -7.09 29.75 21.45
N LEU A 23 -7.97 30.26 22.31
CA LEU A 23 -8.89 29.41 23.07
C LEU A 23 -10.04 28.83 22.23
N ASN A 24 -10.35 29.45 21.09
CA ASN A 24 -11.33 28.95 20.14
C ASN A 24 -10.74 27.90 19.18
N THR A 25 -9.45 27.56 19.30
CA THR A 25 -8.83 26.51 18.50
C THR A 25 -9.48 25.16 18.82
N GLU A 26 -9.94 24.46 17.79
CA GLU A 26 -10.64 23.19 17.93
C GLU A 26 -9.75 22.09 18.53
N GLY A 27 -10.37 21.10 19.20
CA GLY A 27 -9.66 19.98 19.81
C GLY A 27 -9.35 20.17 21.29
N ARG A 28 -8.27 19.54 21.78
CA ARG A 28 -7.97 19.52 23.23
C ARG A 28 -7.45 20.88 23.69
N ASN A 29 -7.99 21.35 24.81
CA ASN A 29 -7.59 22.60 25.47
C ASN A 29 -6.76 22.31 26.74
N GLY A 30 -5.88 23.24 27.10
CA GLY A 30 -5.02 23.14 28.28
C GLY A 30 -5.63 23.77 29.54
N GLY A 31 -6.94 24.02 29.56
CA GLY A 31 -7.63 24.67 30.69
C GLY A 31 -7.27 26.14 30.93
N LEU A 32 -6.68 26.82 29.93
CA LEU A 32 -6.24 28.21 30.00
C LEU A 32 -7.43 29.20 29.95
N LYS A 33 -7.29 30.39 30.54
CA LYS A 33 -8.39 31.38 30.63
C LYS A 33 -8.11 32.64 29.80
N ILE A 34 -9.15 33.21 29.16
CA ILE A 34 -9.04 34.44 28.36
C ILE A 34 -8.40 35.56 29.20
N GLY A 35 -7.38 36.21 28.64
CA GLY A 35 -6.67 37.31 29.28
C GLY A 35 -5.65 36.89 30.34
N GLU A 36 -5.54 35.59 30.64
CA GLU A 36 -4.52 35.07 31.54
C GLU A 36 -3.11 35.37 31.00
N LYS A 37 -2.21 35.75 31.90
CA LYS A 37 -0.78 35.91 31.62
C LYS A 37 -0.04 34.68 32.12
N ILE A 38 0.63 33.97 31.21
CA ILE A 38 1.33 32.72 31.48
C ILE A 38 2.75 32.77 30.92
N LYS A 39 3.72 32.22 31.65
CA LYS A 39 5.10 32.15 31.16
C LYS A 39 5.12 31.28 29.90
N THR A 40 5.82 31.71 28.86
CA THR A 40 5.92 30.97 27.60
C THR A 40 6.52 29.57 27.78
N MET A 41 7.46 29.41 28.73
CA MET A 41 7.99 28.09 29.08
C MET A 41 6.98 27.18 29.77
N ASP A 42 6.03 27.73 30.53
CA ASP A 42 4.98 26.91 31.15
C ASP A 42 4.00 26.37 30.09
N LEU A 43 3.82 27.07 28.96
CA LEU A 43 2.98 26.60 27.84
C LEU A 43 3.54 25.37 27.11
N ILE A 44 4.83 25.07 27.24
CA ILE A 44 5.42 23.84 26.67
C ILE A 44 4.85 22.59 27.36
N TYR A 45 4.46 22.69 28.63
CA TYR A 45 3.91 21.56 29.38
C TYR A 45 2.55 21.10 28.88
N PRO A 46 1.48 21.93 28.79
CA PRO A 46 0.22 21.49 28.20
C PRO A 46 0.37 21.06 26.74
N LEU A 47 1.25 21.73 25.97
CA LEU A 47 1.56 21.33 24.60
C LEU A 47 2.07 19.87 24.52
N LEU A 48 3.01 19.49 25.39
CA LEU A 48 3.64 18.17 25.36
C LEU A 48 2.90 17.10 26.16
N LEU A 49 2.32 17.45 27.31
CA LEU A 49 1.66 16.52 28.23
C LEU A 49 0.22 16.22 27.82
N GLU A 50 -0.53 17.21 27.34
CA GLU A 50 -1.96 17.08 27.05
C GLU A 50 -2.30 17.19 25.57
N SER A 51 -1.31 17.53 24.74
CA SER A 51 -1.54 17.83 23.32
C SER A 51 -2.45 19.04 23.12
N SER A 52 -2.29 20.06 23.95
CA SER A 52 -3.18 21.22 23.96
C SER A 52 -2.93 22.13 22.75
N ASN A 53 -3.98 22.30 21.93
CA ASN A 53 -3.93 23.06 20.69
C ASN A 53 -3.95 24.56 20.94
N ASP A 54 -4.67 24.99 21.98
CA ASP A 54 -4.67 26.37 22.46
C ASP A 54 -3.28 26.79 22.93
N ALA A 55 -2.53 25.95 23.66
CA ALA A 55 -1.15 26.27 24.03
C ALA A 55 -0.24 26.42 22.80
N ALA A 56 -0.40 25.57 21.78
CA ALA A 56 0.33 25.69 20.53
C ALA A 56 0.06 27.04 19.83
N GLU A 57 -1.21 27.44 19.77
CA GLU A 57 -1.62 28.69 19.13
C GLU A 57 -1.21 29.92 19.95
N ILE A 58 -1.31 29.91 21.28
CA ILE A 58 -0.84 31.02 22.14
C ILE A 58 0.66 31.23 21.95
N ILE A 59 1.44 30.16 21.88
CA ILE A 59 2.88 30.25 21.61
C ILE A 59 3.11 30.90 20.23
N ALA A 60 2.45 30.40 19.19
CA ALA A 60 2.64 30.92 17.84
C ALA A 60 2.21 32.40 17.73
N GLU A 61 1.06 32.78 18.30
CA GLU A 61 0.56 34.15 18.33
C GLU A 61 1.54 35.10 19.05
N HIS A 62 2.08 34.69 20.20
CA HIS A 62 3.01 35.50 20.99
C HIS A 62 4.27 35.91 20.19
N PHE A 63 4.75 35.02 19.31
CA PHE A 63 5.93 35.27 18.46
C PHE A 63 5.59 35.74 17.05
N GLY A 64 4.31 36.03 16.78
CA GLY A 64 3.80 36.28 15.43
C GLY A 64 3.60 34.97 14.67
N ARG A 65 2.34 34.55 14.53
CA ARG A 65 1.96 33.20 14.06
C ARG A 65 2.61 32.81 12.73
N ASP A 66 2.56 33.68 11.72
CA ASP A 66 3.12 33.38 10.40
C ASP A 66 4.65 33.27 10.43
N THR A 67 5.30 34.12 11.22
CA THR A 67 6.75 34.06 11.46
C THR A 67 7.13 32.76 12.18
N PHE A 68 6.33 32.36 13.16
CA PHE A 68 6.53 31.12 13.90
C PHE A 68 6.41 29.89 12.98
N ILE A 69 5.39 29.83 12.12
CA ILE A 69 5.22 28.73 11.15
C ILE A 69 6.34 28.70 10.11
N LYS A 70 6.77 29.87 9.60
CA LYS A 70 7.94 29.96 8.71
C LYS A 70 9.18 29.38 9.38
N LYS A 71 9.40 29.70 10.67
CA LYS A 71 10.50 29.18 11.45
C LYS A 71 10.40 27.66 11.68
N MET A 72 9.21 27.10 11.90
CA MET A 72 8.99 25.65 11.95
C MET A 72 9.44 24.95 10.66
N ASN A 73 9.09 25.51 9.51
CA ASN A 73 9.51 24.97 8.21
C ASN A 73 11.03 25.14 7.99
N GLN A 74 11.62 26.26 8.40
CA GLN A 74 13.08 26.46 8.35
C GLN A 74 13.84 25.46 9.24
N GLU A 75 13.34 25.16 10.44
CA GLU A 75 13.95 24.12 11.28
C GLU A 75 13.77 22.72 10.68
N ALA A 76 12.65 22.43 10.01
CA ALA A 76 12.49 21.20 9.24
C ALA A 76 13.56 21.08 8.14
N GLU A 77 13.78 22.14 7.37
CA GLU A 77 14.80 22.20 6.31
C GLU A 77 16.21 21.99 6.87
N LYS A 78 16.57 22.66 7.98
CA LYS A 78 17.87 22.48 8.66
C LYS A 78 18.10 21.04 9.10
N LEU A 79 17.05 20.37 9.58
CA LEU A 79 17.08 18.97 9.98
C LEU A 79 16.99 18.01 8.78
N LYS A 80 17.00 18.54 7.54
CA LYS A 80 16.87 17.80 6.29
C LYS A 80 15.59 16.97 6.24
N MET A 81 14.50 17.50 6.80
CA MET A 81 13.17 16.91 6.75
C MET A 81 12.47 17.33 5.44
N SER A 82 12.98 16.84 4.31
CA SER A 82 12.64 17.34 2.96
C SER A 82 11.20 17.07 2.51
N LEU A 83 10.48 16.19 3.21
CA LEU A 83 9.08 15.85 2.92
C LEU A 83 8.17 16.31 4.07
N THR A 84 8.58 17.34 4.81
CA THR A 84 7.84 17.90 5.93
C THR A 84 7.45 19.34 5.67
N SER A 85 6.17 19.66 5.91
CA SER A 85 5.63 21.01 5.85
C SER A 85 4.64 21.23 7.01
N TYR A 86 4.66 22.45 7.56
CA TYR A 86 3.76 22.87 8.63
C TYR A 86 2.94 24.08 8.18
N GLU A 87 1.62 23.99 8.30
CA GLU A 87 0.66 25.10 8.12
C GLU A 87 0.16 25.66 9.47
N ASP A 88 0.22 24.87 10.55
CA ASP A 88 -0.16 25.30 11.90
C ASP A 88 0.72 24.67 12.99
N PRO A 89 0.70 25.21 14.23
CA PRO A 89 1.59 24.77 15.31
C PRO A 89 1.08 23.54 16.10
N SER A 90 -0.14 23.08 15.85
CA SER A 90 -0.83 22.05 16.65
C SER A 90 -0.94 20.69 15.95
N GLY A 91 -0.93 20.68 14.61
CA GLY A 91 -1.16 19.46 13.82
C GLY A 91 -2.61 19.28 13.36
N LEU A 92 -3.48 20.28 13.54
CA LEU A 92 -4.91 20.20 13.18
C LEU A 92 -5.16 20.29 11.68
N SER A 93 -4.39 21.11 10.97
CA SER A 93 -4.52 21.24 9.53
C SER A 93 -4.12 19.94 8.85
N SER A 94 -4.98 19.49 7.93
CA SER A 94 -4.70 18.40 7.00
C SER A 94 -3.56 18.70 6.03
N LYS A 95 -3.11 19.96 5.93
CA LYS A 95 -1.94 20.36 5.13
C LYS A 95 -0.62 20.26 5.88
N ASN A 96 -0.63 19.96 7.19
CA ASN A 96 0.59 19.52 7.84
C ASN A 96 0.97 18.15 7.32
N GLN A 97 2.20 18.00 6.85
CA GLN A 97 2.70 16.75 6.29
C GLN A 97 4.07 16.42 6.86
N SER A 98 4.35 15.13 7.05
CA SER A 98 5.68 14.62 7.34
C SER A 98 5.76 13.13 6.97
N THR A 99 6.92 12.52 7.16
CA THR A 99 7.15 11.08 6.97
C THR A 99 7.75 10.47 8.24
N VAL A 100 7.66 9.15 8.39
CA VAL A 100 8.31 8.43 9.49
C VAL A 100 9.82 8.74 9.53
N SER A 101 10.49 8.74 8.38
CA SER A 101 11.91 9.07 8.25
C SER A 101 12.24 10.48 8.72
N ASP A 102 11.43 11.48 8.34
CA ASP A 102 11.67 12.86 8.76
C ASP A 102 11.40 13.07 10.25
N ILE A 103 10.33 12.49 10.78
CA ILE A 103 10.04 12.48 12.23
C ILE A 103 11.20 11.83 12.99
N PHE A 104 11.78 10.76 12.45
CA PHE A 104 12.94 10.09 13.04
C PHE A 104 14.16 11.01 13.10
N LYS A 105 14.42 11.84 12.07
CA LYS A 105 15.50 12.86 12.10
C LYS A 105 15.26 13.90 13.20
N LEU A 106 14.03 14.42 13.30
CA LEU A 106 13.66 15.36 14.35
C LEU A 106 13.90 14.76 15.74
N VAL A 107 13.45 13.54 15.97
CA VAL A 107 13.58 12.88 17.26
C VAL A 107 15.02 12.47 17.57
N GLY A 108 15.79 12.08 16.55
CA GLY A 108 17.23 11.87 16.68
C GLY A 108 17.95 13.14 17.15
N TYR A 109 17.62 14.29 16.54
CA TYR A 109 18.15 15.58 16.97
C TYR A 109 17.71 15.93 18.40
N LEU A 110 16.44 15.75 18.76
CA LEU A 110 15.96 16.00 20.12
C LEU A 110 16.68 15.12 21.16
N ASN A 111 16.89 13.84 20.85
CA ASN A 111 17.60 12.91 21.73
C ASN A 111 19.08 13.28 21.92
N GLN A 112 19.72 13.90 20.93
CA GLN A 112 21.12 14.30 21.01
C GLN A 112 21.31 15.69 21.64
N GLN A 113 20.46 16.64 21.29
CA GLN A 113 20.71 18.08 21.54
C GLN A 113 19.67 18.73 22.46
N LYS A 114 18.50 18.13 22.64
CA LYS A 114 17.35 18.74 23.36
C LYS A 114 16.63 17.73 24.27
N GLN A 115 17.38 16.90 25.00
CA GLN A 115 16.83 15.85 25.86
C GLN A 115 15.85 16.37 26.92
N ASN A 116 16.02 17.61 27.37
CA ASN A 116 15.12 18.28 28.29
C ASN A 116 13.67 18.34 27.77
N LEU A 117 13.47 18.51 26.45
CA LEU A 117 12.13 18.48 25.86
C LEU A 117 11.50 17.08 25.92
N LEU A 118 12.29 16.04 25.65
CA LEU A 118 11.83 14.65 25.77
C LEU A 118 11.53 14.29 27.23
N GLN A 119 12.33 14.76 28.19
CA GLN A 119 12.10 14.54 29.62
C GLN A 119 10.80 15.17 30.12
N ILE A 120 10.30 16.26 29.51
CA ILE A 120 8.97 16.78 29.86
C ILE A 120 7.92 15.68 29.60
N THR A 121 8.01 14.99 28.47
CA THR A 121 7.05 13.95 28.05
C THR A 121 7.09 12.66 28.89
N THR A 122 8.02 12.53 29.85
CA THR A 122 8.06 11.40 30.79
C THR A 122 7.44 11.73 32.15
N LYS A 123 7.17 13.01 32.44
CA LYS A 123 6.51 13.43 33.68
C LYS A 123 5.08 12.93 33.70
N ARG A 124 4.59 12.48 34.87
CA ARG A 124 3.17 12.13 35.05
C ARG A 124 2.27 13.35 34.98
N SER A 125 2.74 14.48 35.52
CA SER A 125 2.05 15.76 35.49
C SER A 125 3.03 16.92 35.71
N TYR A 126 2.56 18.13 35.48
CA TYR A 126 3.22 19.37 35.87
C TYR A 126 2.19 20.36 36.42
N SER A 127 2.50 20.97 37.56
CA SER A 127 1.61 21.90 38.25
C SER A 127 2.27 23.25 38.44
N THR A 128 1.51 24.31 38.16
CA THR A 128 1.80 25.69 38.58
C THR A 128 0.83 26.08 39.70
N LYS A 129 0.90 27.34 40.18
CA LYS A 129 -0.08 27.85 41.16
C LYS A 129 -1.53 27.84 40.64
N LYS A 130 -1.74 27.85 39.33
CA LYS A 130 -3.07 28.01 38.70
C LYS A 130 -3.54 26.79 37.90
N HIS A 131 -2.61 25.98 37.41
CA HIS A 131 -2.88 24.90 36.47
C HIS A 131 -2.19 23.62 36.87
N THR A 132 -2.78 22.48 36.51
CA THR A 132 -2.14 21.17 36.59
C THR A 132 -2.44 20.45 35.28
N TRP A 133 -1.39 20.03 34.58
CA TRP A 133 -1.51 19.30 33.34
C TRP A 133 -1.01 17.87 33.52
N SER A 134 -1.78 16.90 33.04
CA SER A 134 -1.51 15.48 33.21
C SER A 134 -1.08 14.84 31.89
N ASN A 135 -0.13 13.91 31.94
CA ASN A 135 0.39 13.27 30.75
C ASN A 135 -0.59 12.24 30.19
N ILE A 136 -1.00 12.44 28.93
CA ILE A 136 -1.92 11.55 28.21
C ILE A 136 -1.21 10.36 27.54
N SER A 137 0.13 10.32 27.56
CA SER A 137 0.88 9.27 26.89
C SER A 137 0.64 7.93 27.57
N GLN A 138 0.09 7.01 26.79
CA GLN A 138 -0.12 5.59 27.11
C GLN A 138 1.16 4.83 27.50
N PHE A 139 2.34 5.38 27.23
CA PHE A 139 3.63 4.76 27.58
C PHE A 139 4.25 5.34 28.86
N THR A 140 3.59 6.29 29.52
CA THR A 140 4.09 6.89 30.76
C THR A 140 4.14 5.83 31.85
N GLY A 141 5.36 5.49 32.30
CA GLY A 141 5.58 4.44 33.30
C GLY A 141 5.91 3.07 32.71
N GLU A 142 5.90 2.90 31.39
CA GLU A 142 6.41 1.70 30.74
C GLU A 142 7.92 1.55 30.94
N ASN A 143 8.38 0.32 31.14
CA ASN A 143 9.79 0.06 31.42
C ASN A 143 10.66 0.46 30.22
N GLY A 144 11.65 1.31 30.46
CA GLY A 144 12.56 1.84 29.46
C GLY A 144 12.01 3.01 28.65
N TYR A 145 10.77 3.47 28.84
CA TYR A 145 10.27 4.65 28.12
C TYR A 145 11.04 5.91 28.54
N ILE A 146 11.63 6.61 27.57
CA ILE A 146 12.47 7.81 27.80
C ILE A 146 11.92 9.08 27.13
N GLY A 147 10.74 9.00 26.50
CA GLY A 147 10.00 10.16 26.00
C GLY A 147 9.31 9.91 24.68
N GLY A 148 8.45 10.82 24.25
CA GLY A 148 7.65 10.66 23.04
C GLY A 148 6.36 11.48 23.04
N LYS A 149 5.61 11.38 21.93
CA LYS A 149 4.34 12.07 21.76
C LYS A 149 3.41 11.28 20.85
N SER A 150 2.14 11.19 21.23
CA SER A 150 1.04 10.65 20.41
C SER A 150 0.20 11.77 19.80
N GLY A 151 -0.45 11.48 18.66
CA GLY A 151 -1.37 12.41 17.97
C GLY A 151 -2.54 11.67 17.32
N TYR A 152 -3.70 12.30 17.21
CA TYR A 152 -4.87 11.69 16.58
C TYR A 152 -5.70 12.74 15.86
N THR A 153 -6.06 12.45 14.61
CA THR A 153 -7.16 13.09 13.88
C THR A 153 -7.94 11.99 13.16
N ASN A 154 -9.12 12.30 12.63
CA ASN A 154 -9.91 11.31 11.89
C ASN A 154 -9.19 10.87 10.59
N GLU A 155 -8.43 11.78 9.98
CA GLU A 155 -7.71 11.58 8.73
C GLU A 155 -6.37 10.87 8.96
N ALA A 156 -5.67 11.16 10.06
CA ALA A 156 -4.34 10.62 10.35
C ALA A 156 -4.35 9.34 11.21
N LEU A 157 -5.53 8.93 11.69
CA LEU A 157 -5.71 7.87 12.69
C LEU A 157 -4.75 8.03 13.89
N GLN A 158 -4.27 6.94 14.47
CA GLN A 158 -3.36 6.98 15.61
C GLN A 158 -1.90 7.14 15.13
N THR A 159 -1.26 8.26 15.48
CA THR A 159 0.17 8.48 15.25
C THR A 159 0.95 8.47 16.56
N VAL A 160 2.21 8.04 16.53
CA VAL A 160 3.08 8.14 17.69
C VAL A 160 4.54 8.23 17.30
N VAL A 161 5.32 8.98 18.08
CA VAL A 161 6.76 8.77 18.18
C VAL A 161 7.13 8.54 19.63
N SER A 162 7.88 7.49 19.91
CA SER A 162 8.20 7.03 21.27
C SER A 162 9.63 6.52 21.32
N LEU A 163 10.35 6.84 22.39
CA LEU A 163 11.72 6.44 22.61
C LEU A 163 11.80 5.50 23.80
N PHE A 164 12.58 4.44 23.64
CA PHE A 164 12.81 3.42 24.65
C PHE A 164 14.29 3.13 24.82
N SER A 165 14.75 3.00 26.05
CA SER A 165 16.07 2.52 26.43
C SER A 165 15.99 1.00 26.62
N LEU A 166 16.55 0.24 25.69
CA LEU A 166 16.45 -1.22 25.64
C LEU A 166 17.79 -1.89 25.94
N PRO A 167 17.84 -2.99 26.73
CA PRO A 167 19.07 -3.72 27.02
C PRO A 167 19.46 -4.59 25.83
N LEU A 168 19.99 -3.97 24.78
CA LEU A 168 20.38 -4.66 23.54
C LEU A 168 21.85 -5.12 23.55
N ALA A 169 22.61 -4.93 24.65
CA ALA A 169 24.01 -5.34 24.80
C ALA A 169 24.27 -5.98 26.17
N GLU A 170 25.40 -6.70 26.35
CA GLU A 170 25.75 -7.35 27.65
C GLU A 170 25.76 -6.35 28.80
N LYS A 171 26.38 -5.19 28.54
CA LYS A 171 26.61 -4.12 29.51
C LYS A 171 26.16 -2.79 28.92
N GLY A 172 24.87 -2.67 28.61
CA GLY A 172 24.31 -1.37 28.25
C GLY A 172 22.92 -1.38 27.68
N ASN A 173 22.26 -0.23 27.82
CA ASN A 173 21.01 0.05 27.13
C ASN A 173 21.27 0.93 25.90
N ARG A 174 20.42 0.77 24.89
CA ARG A 174 20.42 1.58 23.67
C ARG A 174 19.10 2.33 23.55
N PRO A 175 19.13 3.65 23.25
CA PRO A 175 17.93 4.39 22.90
C PRO A 175 17.46 3.96 21.51
N ILE A 176 16.20 3.55 21.41
CA ILE A 176 15.50 3.23 20.16
C ILE A 176 14.31 4.19 20.04
N ALA A 177 14.14 4.80 18.87
CA ALA A 177 12.94 5.56 18.55
C ALA A 177 12.01 4.71 17.65
N ILE A 178 10.73 4.68 17.99
CA ILE A 178 9.66 4.02 17.24
C ILE A 178 8.68 5.10 16.81
N ALA A 179 8.52 5.29 15.50
CA ALA A 179 7.57 6.23 14.91
C ALA A 179 6.56 5.48 14.03
N LEU A 180 5.27 5.71 14.27
CA LEU A 180 4.15 5.11 13.54
C LEU A 180 3.20 6.22 13.06
N LEU A 181 2.74 6.10 11.82
CA LEU A 181 1.70 6.94 11.23
C LEU A 181 0.54 6.04 10.79
N SER A 182 -0.69 6.54 10.85
CA SER A 182 -1.90 5.82 10.41
C SER A 182 -2.15 4.45 11.09
N SER A 183 -1.78 4.31 12.36
CA SER A 183 -2.04 3.06 13.09
C SER A 183 -3.50 2.98 13.55
N LYS A 184 -4.08 1.78 13.53
CA LYS A 184 -5.38 1.47 14.13
C LYS A 184 -5.29 1.23 15.64
N ASP A 185 -4.16 0.71 16.11
CA ASP A 185 -3.84 0.50 17.53
C ASP A 185 -2.34 0.71 17.79
N ARG A 186 -1.95 1.97 17.97
CA ARG A 186 -0.55 2.34 18.17
C ARG A 186 0.07 1.75 19.44
N TYR A 187 -0.74 1.44 20.47
CA TYR A 187 -0.19 0.85 21.69
C TYR A 187 0.24 -0.58 21.40
N LYS A 188 -0.65 -1.37 20.79
CA LYS A 188 -0.37 -2.73 20.38
C LYS A 188 0.79 -2.82 19.39
N ASP A 189 0.84 -1.90 18.42
CA ASP A 189 1.90 -1.89 17.42
C ASP A 189 3.27 -1.57 18.04
N VAL A 190 3.36 -0.56 18.91
CA VAL A 190 4.61 -0.28 19.65
C VAL A 190 4.98 -1.45 20.57
N GLU A 191 4.01 -2.05 21.26
CA GLU A 191 4.24 -3.22 22.10
C GLU A 191 4.82 -4.39 21.28
N ASN A 192 4.26 -4.66 20.11
CA ASN A 192 4.73 -5.71 19.20
C ASN A 192 6.15 -5.43 18.70
N ILE A 193 6.45 -4.18 18.31
CA ILE A 193 7.80 -3.78 17.89
C ILE A 193 8.78 -3.95 19.05
N LEU A 194 8.44 -3.49 20.26
CA LEU A 194 9.31 -3.65 21.43
C LEU A 194 9.55 -5.12 21.78
N LYS A 195 8.51 -5.96 21.71
CA LYS A 195 8.62 -7.42 21.88
C LYS A 195 9.56 -8.01 20.83
N TYR A 196 9.39 -7.62 19.57
CA TYR A 196 10.26 -8.05 18.47
C TYR A 196 11.71 -7.63 18.71
N LEU A 197 11.96 -6.36 19.04
CA LEU A 197 13.31 -5.84 19.26
C LEU A 197 14.00 -6.55 20.44
N LYS A 198 13.31 -6.69 21.58
CA LYS A 198 13.85 -7.38 22.77
C LYS A 198 14.11 -8.86 22.53
N LYS A 199 13.36 -9.48 21.62
CA LYS A 199 13.45 -10.91 21.29
C LYS A 199 14.48 -11.21 20.19
N ASN A 200 14.61 -10.33 19.21
CA ASN A 200 15.29 -10.64 17.95
C ASN A 200 16.48 -9.74 17.62
N ILE A 201 16.64 -8.60 18.30
CA ILE A 201 17.76 -7.68 18.02
C ILE A 201 18.77 -7.72 19.17
N TYR A 202 20.00 -8.04 18.80
CA TYR A 202 21.16 -8.03 19.67
C TYR A 202 22.17 -7.05 19.07
N TYR A 203 22.64 -6.12 19.89
CA TYR A 203 23.56 -5.08 19.48
C TYR A 203 24.85 -5.24 20.27
N GLY A 204 25.88 -5.68 19.56
CA GLY A 204 27.19 -5.93 20.12
C GLY A 204 28.26 -5.66 19.07
N GLY A 205 29.42 -5.16 19.49
CA GLY A 205 30.60 -5.22 18.63
C GLY A 205 31.07 -6.67 18.44
N GLU A 206 32.14 -6.91 17.66
CA GLU A 206 32.73 -8.26 17.53
C GLU A 206 33.02 -8.93 18.88
N ALA A 207 33.35 -8.13 19.91
CA ALA A 207 33.56 -8.61 21.28
C ALA A 207 32.29 -9.18 21.94
N ASP A 208 31.12 -8.58 21.71
CA ASP A 208 29.85 -8.95 22.34
C ASP A 208 29.15 -10.11 21.59
N ALA A 209 29.37 -10.24 20.28
CA ALA A 209 28.75 -11.28 19.45
C ALA A 209 29.15 -12.72 19.87
N SER A 210 30.25 -12.87 20.61
CA SER A 210 30.79 -14.16 21.07
C SER A 210 30.52 -14.48 22.55
N THR A 211 29.76 -13.62 23.24
CA THR A 211 29.50 -13.72 24.68
C THR A 211 28.40 -14.73 25.01
N ASP A 212 28.43 -15.26 26.24
CA ASP A 212 27.52 -16.33 26.67
C ASP A 212 26.06 -15.89 26.76
N TRP A 213 25.76 -14.62 27.06
CA TRP A 213 24.38 -14.11 27.09
C TRP A 213 23.75 -14.02 25.68
N VAL A 214 24.55 -13.79 24.64
CA VAL A 214 24.11 -13.90 23.24
C VAL A 214 23.84 -15.37 22.95
N LYS A 215 24.79 -16.26 23.27
CA LYS A 215 24.70 -17.72 23.03
C LYS A 215 23.54 -18.41 23.77
N GLU A 216 23.26 -18.07 25.02
CA GLU A 216 22.13 -18.59 25.82
C GLU A 216 20.75 -18.20 25.24
N LYS A 217 20.70 -17.12 24.46
CA LYS A 217 19.49 -16.67 23.77
C LYS A 217 19.46 -17.08 22.29
N VAL A 218 20.47 -17.79 21.79
CA VAL A 218 20.46 -18.46 20.48
C VAL A 218 19.59 -19.73 20.59
N GLY A 219 18.61 -19.85 19.70
CA GLY A 219 17.55 -20.87 19.75
C GLY A 219 16.13 -20.33 19.49
N ILE A 220 16.03 -19.01 19.27
CA ILE A 220 14.81 -18.33 18.84
C ILE A 220 14.69 -18.46 17.32
N PRO A 221 13.47 -18.66 16.75
CA PRO A 221 13.32 -18.78 15.31
C PRO A 221 13.93 -17.56 14.61
N GLU A 222 14.79 -17.80 13.63
CA GLU A 222 15.13 -16.78 12.65
C GLU A 222 13.83 -16.28 12.02
N ILE A 223 13.37 -15.08 12.41
CA ILE A 223 12.39 -14.35 11.61
C ILE A 223 13.19 -13.75 10.45
N LYS A 224 13.54 -14.62 9.50
CA LYS A 224 13.95 -14.18 8.17
C LYS A 224 12.68 -13.76 7.46
N ASP A 225 12.72 -12.60 6.80
CA ASP A 225 11.76 -12.34 5.73
C ASP A 225 11.73 -13.59 4.83
N PRO A 226 10.53 -14.02 4.38
CA PRO A 226 10.42 -15.07 3.40
C PRO A 226 11.44 -14.83 2.29
N ASP A 227 12.17 -15.87 1.92
CA ASP A 227 13.06 -15.85 0.75
C ASP A 227 12.28 -15.98 -0.55
N PHE A 228 10.95 -15.87 -0.50
CA PHE A 228 10.05 -15.91 -1.63
C PHE A 228 8.92 -14.89 -1.52
N VAL A 229 8.36 -14.49 -2.67
CA VAL A 229 7.11 -13.74 -2.80
C VAL A 229 6.04 -14.65 -3.40
N THR A 230 4.83 -14.64 -2.83
CA THR A 230 3.67 -15.38 -3.35
C THR A 230 2.78 -14.51 -4.22
N LEU A 231 2.53 -14.92 -5.45
CA LEU A 231 1.59 -14.28 -6.36
C LEU A 231 0.42 -15.21 -6.63
N ILE A 232 -0.78 -14.64 -6.75
CA ILE A 232 -1.94 -15.36 -7.25
C ILE A 232 -2.51 -14.60 -8.44
N PHE A 233 -2.70 -15.32 -9.55
CA PHE A 233 -3.30 -14.79 -10.76
C PHE A 233 -4.67 -15.43 -10.98
N ALA A 234 -5.67 -14.58 -11.18
CA ALA A 234 -7.02 -14.94 -11.55
C ALA A 234 -7.33 -14.45 -12.98
N GLY A 235 -8.29 -15.09 -13.63
CA GLY A 235 -8.71 -14.74 -14.98
C GLY A 235 -9.70 -13.58 -15.06
N ASP A 236 -10.67 -13.70 -15.97
CA ASP A 236 -11.59 -12.61 -16.31
C ASP A 236 -12.64 -12.36 -15.21
N ILE A 237 -12.81 -11.08 -14.86
CA ILE A 237 -13.81 -10.58 -13.92
C ILE A 237 -14.78 -9.66 -14.67
N MET A 238 -16.02 -10.13 -14.84
CA MET A 238 -17.14 -9.34 -15.37
C MET A 238 -18.30 -9.42 -14.37
N LEU A 239 -18.50 -8.33 -13.62
CA LEU A 239 -19.46 -8.22 -12.51
C LEU A 239 -20.75 -7.47 -12.89
N ASP A 240 -21.14 -7.55 -14.16
CA ASP A 240 -22.36 -6.93 -14.69
C ASP A 240 -23.36 -8.01 -15.14
N ARG A 241 -24.44 -7.62 -15.85
CA ARG A 241 -25.43 -8.50 -16.47
C ARG A 241 -25.96 -9.59 -15.53
N GLY A 242 -25.74 -10.86 -15.84
CA GLY A 242 -26.21 -11.98 -15.03
C GLY A 242 -25.59 -12.01 -13.64
N VAL A 243 -24.33 -11.57 -13.49
CA VAL A 243 -23.68 -11.47 -12.18
C VAL A 243 -24.35 -10.39 -11.33
N LYS A 244 -24.56 -9.19 -11.89
CA LYS A 244 -25.30 -8.12 -11.22
C LYS A 244 -26.70 -8.55 -10.79
N ASN A 245 -27.43 -9.22 -11.68
CA ASN A 245 -28.76 -9.76 -11.38
C ASN A 245 -28.71 -10.81 -10.26
N SER A 246 -27.69 -11.69 -10.26
CA SER A 246 -27.45 -12.65 -9.18
C SER A 246 -27.18 -11.95 -7.85
N VAL A 247 -26.34 -10.91 -7.85
CA VAL A 247 -26.00 -10.15 -6.64
C VAL A 247 -27.20 -9.44 -6.05
N ILE A 248 -28.03 -8.79 -6.88
CA ILE A 248 -29.28 -8.17 -6.42
C ILE A 248 -30.21 -9.21 -5.80
N LYS A 249 -30.37 -10.36 -6.47
CA LYS A 249 -31.32 -11.41 -6.06
C LYS A 249 -30.87 -12.19 -4.83
N ASN A 250 -29.59 -12.57 -4.77
CA ASN A 250 -29.07 -13.54 -3.81
C ASN A 250 -28.29 -12.88 -2.65
N PHE A 251 -27.78 -11.66 -2.85
CA PHE A 251 -26.88 -10.97 -1.91
C PHE A 251 -27.33 -9.53 -1.61
N ASN A 252 -28.59 -9.18 -1.87
CA ASN A 252 -29.16 -7.85 -1.60
C ASN A 252 -28.35 -6.68 -2.21
N GLY A 253 -27.70 -6.90 -3.35
CA GLY A 253 -26.88 -5.88 -3.99
C GLY A 253 -25.43 -5.80 -3.49
N ASP A 254 -25.02 -6.65 -2.55
CA ASP A 254 -23.66 -6.65 -2.00
C ASP A 254 -22.71 -7.52 -2.84
N TYR A 255 -21.83 -6.88 -3.62
CA TYR A 255 -20.82 -7.56 -4.42
C TYR A 255 -19.74 -8.27 -3.59
N SER A 256 -19.51 -7.86 -2.32
CA SER A 256 -18.49 -8.49 -1.47
C SER A 256 -18.79 -9.95 -1.17
N ALA A 257 -20.08 -10.32 -1.18
CA ALA A 257 -20.55 -11.68 -1.02
C ALA A 257 -19.96 -12.66 -2.06
N LEU A 258 -19.65 -12.20 -3.27
CA LEU A 258 -19.03 -13.05 -4.31
C LEU A 258 -17.63 -13.54 -3.92
N PHE A 259 -16.97 -12.87 -2.97
CA PHE A 259 -15.58 -13.11 -2.60
C PHE A 259 -15.39 -13.74 -1.21
N GLU A 260 -16.44 -13.96 -0.44
CA GLU A 260 -16.35 -14.47 0.93
C GLU A 260 -15.59 -15.80 1.05
N LYS A 261 -15.67 -16.66 0.02
CA LYS A 261 -15.00 -17.97 -0.03
C LYS A 261 -13.57 -17.92 -0.60
N LEU A 262 -13.04 -16.72 -0.88
CA LEU A 262 -11.78 -16.50 -1.59
C LEU A 262 -10.68 -15.90 -0.70
N GLU A 263 -10.59 -16.34 0.56
CA GLU A 263 -9.51 -15.93 1.48
C GLU A 263 -8.09 -16.13 0.91
N ILE A 264 -7.94 -17.03 -0.06
CA ILE A 264 -6.67 -17.32 -0.74
C ILE A 264 -6.07 -16.07 -1.42
N LEU A 265 -6.90 -15.14 -1.89
CA LEU A 265 -6.44 -13.87 -2.45
C LEU A 265 -5.68 -13.06 -1.39
N LYS A 266 -6.27 -12.90 -0.19
CA LYS A 266 -5.67 -12.18 0.96
C LYS A 266 -4.46 -12.87 1.58
N LYS A 267 -4.30 -14.18 1.37
CA LYS A 267 -3.15 -14.95 1.87
C LYS A 267 -1.92 -14.82 0.98
N SER A 268 -2.10 -14.35 -0.26
CA SER A 268 -1.02 -14.13 -1.21
C SER A 268 -0.40 -12.75 -0.99
N ASP A 269 0.87 -12.59 -1.36
CA ASP A 269 1.53 -11.29 -1.24
C ASP A 269 1.08 -10.27 -2.27
N ILE A 270 0.68 -10.75 -3.45
CA ILE A 270 0.16 -9.97 -4.58
C ILE A 270 -0.92 -10.80 -5.29
N ALA A 271 -2.12 -10.25 -5.41
CA ALA A 271 -3.21 -10.81 -6.21
C ALA A 271 -3.47 -9.97 -7.47
N PHE A 272 -3.54 -10.64 -8.62
CA PHE A 272 -3.71 -10.03 -9.93
C PHE A 272 -4.91 -10.66 -10.66
N ALA A 273 -5.72 -9.85 -11.37
CA ALA A 273 -6.78 -10.36 -12.25
C ALA A 273 -6.99 -9.48 -13.50
N ASN A 274 -7.85 -9.90 -14.43
CA ASN A 274 -8.32 -9.05 -15.53
C ASN A 274 -9.69 -8.46 -15.20
N LEU A 275 -9.84 -7.12 -15.29
CA LEU A 275 -11.11 -6.44 -15.14
C LEU A 275 -11.74 -6.23 -16.51
N GLU A 276 -12.74 -7.03 -16.86
CA GLU A 276 -13.30 -7.05 -18.22
C GLU A 276 -14.47 -6.07 -18.36
N GLY A 277 -14.17 -4.90 -18.90
CA GLY A 277 -15.10 -3.78 -19.04
C GLY A 277 -14.81 -2.62 -18.09
N THR A 278 -15.79 -1.71 -17.96
CA THR A 278 -15.68 -0.51 -17.11
C THR A 278 -16.53 -0.64 -15.85
N ALA A 279 -16.05 -0.09 -14.73
CA ALA A 279 -16.76 0.00 -13.46
C ALA A 279 -17.02 1.48 -13.13
N SER A 280 -18.14 1.99 -13.62
CA SER A 280 -18.45 3.41 -13.63
C SER A 280 -19.96 3.65 -13.56
N ASP A 281 -20.33 4.88 -13.25
CA ASP A 281 -21.68 5.44 -13.41
C ASP A 281 -21.71 6.54 -14.49
N LYS A 282 -20.61 6.68 -15.25
CA LYS A 282 -20.43 7.64 -16.34
C LYS A 282 -20.40 6.94 -17.70
N GLY A 283 -20.42 7.75 -18.75
CA GLY A 283 -20.30 7.26 -20.11
C GLY A 283 -21.63 7.03 -20.80
N THR A 284 -21.54 6.58 -22.05
CA THR A 284 -22.69 6.31 -22.91
C THR A 284 -22.49 4.96 -23.54
N ASP A 285 -23.50 4.10 -23.46
CA ASP A 285 -23.50 2.79 -24.09
C ASP A 285 -23.18 2.91 -25.59
N GLY A 286 -22.11 2.23 -26.01
CA GLY A 286 -21.69 2.08 -27.40
C GLY A 286 -22.68 1.28 -28.26
N LYS A 287 -23.71 0.70 -27.63
CA LYS A 287 -24.79 -0.09 -28.25
C LYS A 287 -24.29 -1.36 -28.93
N ASN A 288 -23.23 -1.95 -28.39
CA ASN A 288 -22.77 -3.26 -28.80
C ASN A 288 -23.70 -4.34 -28.22
N LEU A 289 -23.73 -5.52 -28.85
CA LEU A 289 -24.53 -6.65 -28.36
C LEU A 289 -24.15 -7.06 -26.93
N TYR A 290 -22.90 -6.81 -26.54
CA TYR A 290 -22.30 -7.18 -25.26
C TYR A 290 -21.54 -5.99 -24.65
N SER A 291 -22.27 -4.93 -24.27
CA SER A 291 -21.69 -3.79 -23.55
C SER A 291 -21.65 -4.07 -22.03
N PHE A 292 -20.48 -3.98 -21.39
CA PHE A 292 -20.33 -4.20 -19.95
C PHE A 292 -20.18 -2.88 -19.16
N HIS A 293 -21.03 -2.68 -18.16
CA HIS A 293 -21.04 -1.50 -17.27
C HIS A 293 -21.26 -1.91 -15.83
N MET A 294 -20.16 -2.29 -15.18
CA MET A 294 -20.17 -2.69 -13.79
C MET A 294 -20.52 -1.50 -12.89
N ASP A 295 -21.30 -1.78 -11.85
CA ASP A 295 -21.62 -0.79 -10.82
C ASP A 295 -20.35 -0.32 -10.10
N PRO A 296 -20.15 0.97 -9.79
CA PRO A 296 -18.95 1.42 -9.08
C PRO A 296 -18.67 0.71 -7.75
N SER A 297 -19.68 0.15 -7.09
CA SER A 297 -19.53 -0.63 -5.84
C SER A 297 -18.73 -1.92 -6.02
N VAL A 298 -18.50 -2.40 -7.24
CA VAL A 298 -17.62 -3.55 -7.49
C VAL A 298 -16.17 -3.27 -7.08
N ILE A 299 -15.72 -2.02 -7.17
CA ILE A 299 -14.32 -1.66 -6.92
C ILE A 299 -13.97 -1.81 -5.43
N PRO A 300 -14.75 -1.25 -4.48
CA PRO A 300 -14.57 -1.57 -3.06
C PRO A 300 -14.67 -3.06 -2.72
N ALA A 301 -15.53 -3.82 -3.43
CA ALA A 301 -15.64 -5.27 -3.22
C ALA A 301 -14.37 -6.01 -3.63
N LEU A 302 -13.76 -5.64 -4.77
CA LEU A 302 -12.48 -6.19 -5.23
C LEU A 302 -11.32 -5.84 -4.27
N ALA A 303 -11.24 -4.59 -3.82
CA ALA A 303 -10.25 -4.18 -2.82
C ALA A 303 -10.44 -4.97 -1.51
N GLY A 304 -11.69 -5.08 -1.05
CA GLY A 304 -12.06 -5.85 0.13
C GLY A 304 -11.81 -7.35 0.01
N ALA A 305 -11.77 -7.90 -1.21
CA ALA A 305 -11.40 -9.28 -1.49
C ALA A 305 -9.88 -9.53 -1.44
N GLY A 306 -9.07 -8.46 -1.46
CA GLY A 306 -7.62 -8.54 -1.50
C GLY A 306 -7.06 -8.62 -2.92
N VAL A 307 -7.74 -8.03 -3.91
CA VAL A 307 -7.17 -7.84 -5.26
C VAL A 307 -6.26 -6.61 -5.24
N ASP A 308 -4.98 -6.80 -5.57
CA ASP A 308 -3.98 -5.72 -5.53
C ASP A 308 -3.79 -5.04 -6.89
N ILE A 309 -3.87 -5.82 -7.98
CA ILE A 309 -3.59 -5.35 -9.34
C ILE A 309 -4.65 -5.85 -10.32
N LEU A 310 -5.11 -4.97 -11.21
CA LEU A 310 -5.98 -5.33 -12.32
C LEU A 310 -5.33 -5.00 -13.68
N SER A 311 -5.34 -5.96 -14.60
CA SER A 311 -5.22 -5.64 -16.01
C SER A 311 -6.49 -4.94 -16.47
N VAL A 312 -6.32 -3.80 -17.11
CA VAL A 312 -7.42 -3.07 -17.78
C VAL A 312 -7.25 -3.13 -19.30
N ALA A 313 -6.35 -3.94 -19.84
CA ALA A 313 -6.13 -4.06 -21.28
C ALA A 313 -6.99 -5.18 -21.88
N ASN A 314 -8.25 -4.90 -22.21
CA ASN A 314 -9.17 -5.86 -22.84
C ASN A 314 -10.05 -5.23 -23.92
N ASN A 315 -10.88 -6.04 -24.56
CA ASN A 315 -11.79 -5.62 -25.64
C ASN A 315 -13.00 -4.79 -25.15
N HIS A 316 -13.42 -4.94 -23.89
CA HIS A 316 -14.62 -4.31 -23.34
C HIS A 316 -14.39 -2.93 -22.70
N VAL A 317 -13.15 -2.44 -22.67
CA VAL A 317 -12.80 -1.14 -22.06
C VAL A 317 -13.50 0.07 -22.66
N GLY A 318 -13.95 -0.05 -23.90
CA GLY A 318 -14.59 1.02 -24.66
C GLY A 318 -16.12 0.97 -24.67
N ASP A 319 -16.75 -0.03 -24.05
CA ASP A 319 -18.19 -0.28 -24.22
C ASP A 319 -19.05 0.91 -23.80
N TRP A 320 -18.61 1.69 -22.80
CA TRP A 320 -19.28 2.90 -22.33
C TRP A 320 -18.51 4.19 -22.63
N GLY A 321 -17.54 4.09 -23.54
CA GLY A 321 -16.70 5.21 -23.99
C GLY A 321 -15.56 5.57 -23.05
N ALA A 322 -14.70 6.47 -23.53
CA ALA A 322 -13.47 6.85 -22.83
C ALA A 322 -13.71 7.49 -21.44
N SER A 323 -14.86 8.15 -21.22
CA SER A 323 -15.19 8.75 -19.92
C SER A 323 -15.43 7.68 -18.84
N ALA A 324 -16.10 6.57 -19.17
CA ALA A 324 -16.29 5.45 -18.25
C ALA A 324 -14.96 4.76 -17.93
N PHE A 325 -14.08 4.63 -18.93
CA PHE A 325 -12.74 4.08 -18.74
C PHE A 325 -11.90 4.95 -17.79
N VAL A 326 -11.80 6.27 -18.05
CA VAL A 326 -11.06 7.21 -17.19
C VAL A 326 -11.61 7.21 -15.75
N ASP A 327 -12.93 7.17 -15.60
CA ASP A 327 -13.57 7.08 -14.29
C ASP A 327 -13.24 5.77 -13.57
N THR A 328 -13.21 4.65 -14.29
CA THR A 328 -12.77 3.34 -13.77
C THR A 328 -11.35 3.43 -13.24
N LEU A 329 -10.41 4.01 -14.00
CA LEU A 329 -9.02 4.19 -13.56
C LEU A 329 -8.90 5.06 -12.30
N ALA A 330 -9.70 6.13 -12.21
CA ALA A 330 -9.73 6.98 -11.03
C ALA A 330 -10.24 6.22 -9.79
N ARG A 331 -11.33 5.45 -9.94
CA ARG A 331 -11.92 4.65 -8.85
C ARG A 331 -10.98 3.55 -8.37
N LEU A 332 -10.27 2.89 -9.28
CA LEU A 332 -9.23 1.90 -8.92
C LEU A 332 -8.16 2.55 -8.04
N LYS A 333 -7.65 3.71 -8.46
CA LYS A 333 -6.64 4.47 -7.71
C LYS A 333 -7.15 4.94 -6.34
N GLU A 334 -8.40 5.42 -6.25
CA GLU A 334 -9.04 5.83 -4.99
C GLU A 334 -9.21 4.68 -3.99
N ASN A 335 -9.31 3.44 -4.49
CA ASN A 335 -9.46 2.23 -3.67
C ASN A 335 -8.14 1.45 -3.53
N GLU A 336 -7.00 2.08 -3.84
CA GLU A 336 -5.66 1.50 -3.70
C GLU A 336 -5.44 0.22 -4.54
N ILE A 337 -6.24 0.01 -5.58
CA ILE A 337 -6.02 -1.05 -6.57
C ILE A 337 -5.14 -0.49 -7.68
N LEU A 338 -3.98 -1.11 -7.88
CA LEU A 338 -3.08 -0.79 -8.97
C LEU A 338 -3.65 -1.32 -10.29
N TYR A 339 -3.31 -0.68 -11.40
CA TYR A 339 -3.73 -1.18 -12.72
C TYR A 339 -2.61 -1.12 -13.74
N THR A 340 -2.69 -1.98 -14.76
CA THR A 340 -1.71 -2.05 -15.83
C THR A 340 -2.35 -2.28 -17.20
N GLY A 341 -1.62 -1.92 -18.26
CA GLY A 341 -2.03 -2.07 -19.64
C GLY A 341 -3.01 -1.01 -20.14
N GLY A 342 -3.27 0.02 -19.35
CA GLY A 342 -4.01 1.21 -19.74
C GLY A 342 -3.69 2.39 -18.83
N GLY A 343 -4.12 3.59 -19.24
CA GLY A 343 -3.82 4.82 -18.52
C GLY A 343 -4.51 6.04 -19.13
N ASN A 344 -4.36 7.20 -18.49
CA ASN A 344 -4.83 8.51 -18.97
C ASN A 344 -4.02 9.05 -20.17
N GLY A 345 -3.02 8.29 -20.61
CA GLY A 345 -2.21 8.54 -21.79
C GLY A 345 -1.19 7.42 -21.97
N SER A 346 -0.49 7.44 -23.10
CA SER A 346 0.49 6.41 -23.47
C SER A 346 1.62 6.25 -22.45
N ILE A 347 2.08 7.32 -21.80
CA ILE A 347 3.15 7.24 -20.78
C ILE A 347 2.70 6.39 -19.59
N GLU A 348 1.49 6.61 -19.07
CA GLU A 348 0.94 5.85 -17.95
C GLU A 348 0.69 4.40 -18.38
N ALA A 349 0.06 4.20 -19.54
CA ALA A 349 -0.22 2.86 -20.07
C ALA A 349 1.05 2.02 -20.28
N GLU A 350 2.14 2.63 -20.76
CA GLU A 350 3.46 2.00 -20.98
C GLU A 350 4.30 1.80 -19.72
N THR A 351 3.93 2.43 -18.60
CA THR A 351 4.71 2.35 -17.36
C THR A 351 4.33 1.07 -16.61
N PRO A 352 5.28 0.14 -16.34
CA PRO A 352 4.99 -1.03 -15.55
C PRO A 352 4.68 -0.63 -14.10
N ILE A 353 3.73 -1.32 -13.49
CA ILE A 353 3.61 -1.32 -12.03
C ILE A 353 4.78 -2.13 -11.48
N ILE A 354 5.54 -1.56 -10.54
CA ILE A 354 6.69 -2.24 -9.91
C ILE A 354 6.43 -2.33 -8.41
N ILE A 355 6.37 -3.55 -7.89
CA ILE A 355 6.26 -3.85 -6.47
C ILE A 355 7.57 -4.49 -6.01
N GLU A 356 8.16 -3.96 -4.95
CA GLU A 356 9.30 -4.57 -4.28
C GLU A 356 8.84 -5.22 -2.98
N LYS A 357 8.96 -6.54 -2.87
CA LYS A 357 8.55 -7.30 -1.69
C LYS A 357 9.60 -8.33 -1.34
N TYR A 358 9.97 -8.38 -0.07
CA TYR A 358 11.08 -9.21 0.43
C TYR A 358 12.35 -9.09 -0.43
N GLY A 359 12.68 -7.89 -0.90
CA GLY A 359 13.87 -7.61 -1.72
C GLY A 359 13.82 -8.14 -3.17
N ILE A 360 12.65 -8.59 -3.64
CA ILE A 360 12.41 -8.98 -5.04
C ILE A 360 11.56 -7.89 -5.71
N LYS A 361 12.03 -7.35 -6.84
CA LYS A 361 11.29 -6.39 -7.66
C LYS A 361 10.50 -7.11 -8.75
N ILE A 362 9.18 -6.92 -8.72
CA ILE A 362 8.25 -7.57 -9.65
C ILE A 362 7.54 -6.48 -10.44
N GLY A 363 7.65 -6.54 -11.77
CA GLY A 363 7.00 -5.64 -12.72
C GLY A 363 5.74 -6.25 -13.33
N PHE A 364 4.73 -5.44 -13.62
CA PHE A 364 3.49 -5.87 -14.28
C PHE A 364 3.16 -4.96 -15.46
N LEU A 365 3.03 -5.55 -16.64
CA LEU A 365 2.52 -4.93 -17.87
C LEU A 365 1.28 -5.67 -18.36
N GLY A 366 0.38 -4.96 -19.03
CA GLY A 366 -0.78 -5.54 -19.71
C GLY A 366 -0.86 -5.10 -21.17
N PHE A 367 -1.31 -5.98 -22.06
CA PHE A 367 -1.61 -5.66 -23.45
C PHE A 367 -2.88 -6.37 -23.90
N SER A 368 -3.60 -5.77 -24.83
CA SER A 368 -4.73 -6.41 -25.51
C SER A 368 -4.40 -6.70 -26.96
N ASP A 369 -4.63 -7.94 -27.41
CA ASP A 369 -4.62 -8.32 -28.84
C ASP A 369 -6.03 -8.20 -29.46
N LYS A 370 -7.05 -8.04 -28.62
CA LYS A 370 -8.48 -7.94 -29.00
C LYS A 370 -9.09 -6.56 -28.73
N GLY A 371 -8.29 -5.64 -28.21
CA GLY A 371 -8.70 -4.30 -27.82
C GLY A 371 -9.11 -3.47 -29.04
N PRO A 372 -10.12 -2.58 -28.92
CA PRO A 372 -10.51 -1.73 -30.03
C PRO A 372 -9.43 -0.67 -30.31
N ASP A 373 -9.04 -0.52 -31.59
CA ASP A 373 -8.01 0.45 -32.02
C ASP A 373 -8.32 1.89 -31.58
N TRP A 374 -9.59 2.26 -31.50
CA TRP A 374 -10.02 3.61 -31.10
C TRP A 374 -9.85 3.90 -29.60
N MET A 375 -9.65 2.86 -28.77
CA MET A 375 -9.26 2.96 -27.35
C MET A 375 -7.77 2.79 -27.14
N LYS A 376 -6.94 2.81 -28.19
CA LYS A 376 -5.48 2.80 -28.03
C LYS A 376 -5.01 4.06 -27.29
N ALA A 377 -4.21 3.89 -26.24
CA ALA A 377 -3.61 5.02 -25.53
C ALA A 377 -2.69 5.83 -26.46
N THR A 378 -2.84 7.15 -26.45
CA THR A 378 -1.93 8.09 -27.14
C THR A 378 -1.40 9.12 -26.15
N GLU A 379 -0.53 10.04 -26.57
CA GLU A 379 -0.01 11.10 -25.68
C GLU A 379 -1.13 11.91 -25.01
N ASN A 380 -2.23 12.16 -25.72
CA ASN A 380 -3.32 13.03 -25.26
C ASN A 380 -4.66 12.28 -25.07
N GLN A 381 -4.66 10.95 -25.16
CA GLN A 381 -5.88 10.15 -25.07
C GLN A 381 -5.68 8.98 -24.12
N ALA A 382 -6.58 8.88 -23.14
CA ALA A 382 -6.70 7.73 -22.28
C ALA A 382 -7.07 6.48 -23.10
N GLY A 383 -6.52 5.34 -22.69
CA GLY A 383 -6.77 4.10 -23.41
C GLY A 383 -5.87 2.96 -22.93
N ILE A 384 -5.78 1.93 -23.75
CA ILE A 384 -5.06 0.70 -23.47
C ILE A 384 -3.85 0.49 -24.38
N LEU A 385 -2.92 -0.34 -23.94
CA LEU A 385 -1.84 -0.85 -24.76
C LEU A 385 -2.35 -1.99 -25.65
N LEU A 386 -2.06 -1.89 -26.93
CA LEU A 386 -2.33 -2.94 -27.91
C LEU A 386 -1.04 -3.66 -28.29
N THR A 387 -1.13 -4.96 -28.54
CA THR A 387 -0.03 -5.80 -29.07
C THR A 387 0.43 -5.34 -30.46
N SER A 388 -0.44 -4.63 -31.20
CA SER A 388 -0.14 -4.01 -32.49
C SER A 388 0.74 -2.76 -32.38
N SER A 389 1.04 -2.29 -31.16
CA SER A 389 1.92 -1.14 -30.96
C SER A 389 3.30 -1.37 -31.56
N PRO A 390 3.84 -0.43 -32.36
CA PRO A 390 5.20 -0.56 -32.90
C PRO A 390 6.27 -0.52 -31.80
N ARG A 391 5.90 -0.11 -30.58
CA ARG A 391 6.78 -0.03 -29.41
C ARG A 391 6.66 -1.26 -28.50
N PHE A 392 5.90 -2.28 -28.88
CA PHE A 392 5.69 -3.51 -28.09
C PHE A 392 7.00 -4.08 -27.52
N ASP A 393 7.99 -4.31 -28.39
CA ASP A 393 9.30 -4.83 -28.02
C ASP A 393 10.08 -3.90 -27.10
N GLU A 394 10.01 -2.59 -27.38
CA GLU A 394 10.71 -1.56 -26.61
C GLU A 394 10.15 -1.45 -25.19
N ILE A 395 8.82 -1.47 -25.04
CA ILE A 395 8.13 -1.36 -23.76
C ILE A 395 8.51 -2.53 -22.84
N ILE A 396 8.41 -3.77 -23.35
CA ILE A 396 8.74 -4.97 -22.59
C ILE A 396 10.22 -4.95 -22.18
N LYS A 397 11.13 -4.64 -23.10
CA LYS A 397 12.57 -4.59 -22.82
C LYS A 397 12.94 -3.50 -21.80
N LYS A 398 12.28 -2.33 -21.86
CA LYS A 398 12.48 -1.25 -20.88
C LYS A 398 11.94 -1.60 -19.50
N ALA A 399 10.82 -2.32 -19.43
CA ALA A 399 10.26 -2.77 -18.17
C ALA A 399 11.11 -3.89 -17.54
N SER A 400 11.53 -4.88 -18.33
CA SER A 400 12.33 -6.01 -17.83
C SER A 400 13.68 -5.56 -17.28
N ALA A 401 14.28 -4.50 -17.83
CA ALA A 401 15.53 -3.93 -17.32
C ALA A 401 15.43 -3.28 -15.92
N LYS A 402 14.22 -3.10 -15.36
CA LYS A 402 13.98 -2.41 -14.07
C LYS A 402 13.60 -3.37 -12.93
N VAL A 403 13.37 -4.65 -13.22
CA VAL A 403 12.78 -5.61 -12.30
C VAL A 403 13.48 -6.97 -12.37
N ASP A 404 13.37 -7.77 -11.33
CA ASP A 404 13.89 -9.14 -11.31
C ASP A 404 12.96 -10.09 -12.07
N TYR A 405 11.66 -9.87 -11.93
CA TYR A 405 10.61 -10.62 -12.63
C TYR A 405 9.63 -9.67 -13.29
N LEU A 406 9.53 -9.73 -14.62
CA LEU A 406 8.48 -9.03 -15.35
C LEU A 406 7.34 -10.01 -15.67
N VAL A 407 6.15 -9.70 -15.17
CA VAL A 407 4.88 -10.32 -15.55
C VAL A 407 4.27 -9.52 -16.69
N VAL A 408 3.88 -10.20 -17.77
CA VAL A 408 3.13 -9.59 -18.87
C VAL A 408 1.79 -10.30 -19.00
N SER A 409 0.72 -9.54 -18.82
CA SER A 409 -0.65 -9.99 -19.04
C SER A 409 -1.08 -9.72 -20.47
N PHE A 410 -1.77 -10.69 -21.09
CA PHE A 410 -2.37 -10.56 -22.41
C PHE A 410 -3.85 -10.91 -22.38
N HIS A 411 -4.65 -10.04 -22.99
CA HIS A 411 -6.02 -10.38 -23.37
C HIS A 411 -6.03 -10.77 -24.85
N PHE A 412 -5.98 -12.08 -25.15
CA PHE A 412 -5.70 -12.62 -26.49
C PHE A 412 -6.29 -14.02 -26.73
N GLY A 413 -6.16 -14.56 -27.95
CA GLY A 413 -6.67 -15.91 -28.28
C GLY A 413 -8.08 -15.90 -28.85
N GLU A 414 -8.66 -17.07 -29.06
CA GLU A 414 -10.03 -17.19 -29.58
C GLU A 414 -10.97 -17.71 -28.51
N GLU A 415 -12.17 -17.15 -28.43
CA GLU A 415 -13.16 -17.54 -27.43
C GLU A 415 -13.45 -19.05 -27.47
N TYR A 416 -13.51 -19.64 -26.27
CA TYR A 416 -13.93 -21.00 -26.00
C TYR A 416 -13.05 -22.11 -26.61
N GLN A 417 -11.86 -21.76 -27.08
CA GLN A 417 -10.87 -22.76 -27.50
C GLN A 417 -10.10 -23.26 -26.28
N ALA A 418 -9.99 -24.59 -26.14
CA ALA A 418 -9.32 -25.22 -25.01
C ALA A 418 -7.77 -25.25 -25.14
N LYS A 419 -7.23 -24.73 -26.24
CA LYS A 419 -5.79 -24.70 -26.52
C LYS A 419 -5.43 -23.42 -27.23
N HIS A 420 -4.28 -22.86 -26.84
CA HIS A 420 -3.76 -21.66 -27.44
C HIS A 420 -3.49 -21.80 -28.94
N ASN A 421 -3.61 -20.69 -29.67
CA ASN A 421 -3.33 -20.60 -31.10
C ASN A 421 -1.91 -20.06 -31.39
N ALA A 422 -1.50 -20.09 -32.65
CA ALA A 422 -0.17 -19.63 -33.08
C ALA A 422 0.09 -18.13 -32.81
N ARG A 423 -0.95 -17.30 -32.76
CA ARG A 423 -0.83 -15.86 -32.46
C ARG A 423 -0.52 -15.64 -30.98
N GLN A 424 -1.19 -16.37 -30.09
CA GLN A 424 -0.90 -16.36 -28.65
C GLN A 424 0.52 -16.88 -28.39
N GLU A 425 0.91 -18.00 -29.01
CA GLU A 425 2.27 -18.55 -28.90
C GLU A 425 3.32 -17.51 -29.30
N TYR A 426 3.16 -16.91 -30.48
CA TYR A 426 4.07 -15.89 -30.99
C TYR A 426 4.20 -14.70 -30.03
N LEU A 427 3.10 -14.16 -29.51
CA LEU A 427 3.12 -13.01 -28.61
C LEU A 427 3.76 -13.35 -27.25
N ALA A 428 3.41 -14.51 -26.69
CA ALA A 428 3.97 -14.97 -25.41
C ALA A 428 5.49 -15.22 -25.54
N HIS A 429 5.93 -15.94 -26.57
CA HIS A 429 7.35 -16.18 -26.84
C HIS A 429 8.11 -14.89 -27.06
N LYS A 430 7.54 -13.97 -27.84
CA LYS A 430 8.14 -12.66 -28.11
C LYS A 430 8.31 -11.82 -26.84
N ALA A 431 7.33 -11.86 -25.93
CA ALA A 431 7.43 -11.19 -24.63
C ALA A 431 8.51 -11.82 -23.72
N ILE A 432 8.59 -13.15 -23.66
CA ILE A 432 9.67 -13.86 -22.94
C ILE A 432 11.04 -13.50 -23.53
N ASP A 433 11.16 -13.42 -24.86
CA ASP A 433 12.39 -13.02 -25.55
C ASP A 433 12.78 -11.55 -25.25
N GLY A 434 11.79 -10.70 -24.95
CA GLY A 434 11.98 -9.33 -24.46
C GLY A 434 12.38 -9.23 -22.97
N GLY A 435 12.42 -10.35 -22.25
CA GLY A 435 12.84 -10.44 -20.86
C GLY A 435 11.70 -10.64 -19.85
N ALA A 436 10.47 -10.87 -20.30
CA ALA A 436 9.40 -11.31 -19.40
C ALA A 436 9.72 -12.69 -18.81
N LYS A 437 9.18 -12.97 -17.62
CA LYS A 437 9.35 -14.25 -16.89
C LYS A 437 8.05 -15.02 -16.72
N ILE A 438 6.94 -14.30 -16.67
CA ILE A 438 5.62 -14.89 -16.52
C ILE A 438 4.70 -14.23 -17.53
N ILE A 439 3.99 -15.06 -18.29
CA ILE A 439 2.90 -14.61 -19.16
C ILE A 439 1.58 -15.10 -18.58
N ILE A 440 0.63 -14.19 -18.44
CA ILE A 440 -0.73 -14.47 -17.96
C ILE A 440 -1.73 -14.11 -19.05
N GLY A 441 -2.36 -15.10 -19.64
CA GLY A 441 -3.40 -14.90 -20.65
C GLY A 441 -4.81 -14.92 -20.06
N THR A 442 -5.69 -14.11 -20.64
CA THR A 442 -7.15 -14.14 -20.49
C THR A 442 -7.83 -13.82 -21.82
N HIS A 443 -9.18 -13.75 -21.88
CA HIS A 443 -10.06 -13.60 -23.07
C HIS A 443 -10.77 -14.88 -23.54
N PRO A 444 -10.14 -16.06 -23.65
CA PRO A 444 -10.83 -17.24 -24.17
C PRO A 444 -12.04 -17.71 -23.35
N HIS A 445 -12.22 -17.17 -22.13
CA HIS A 445 -13.27 -17.54 -21.16
C HIS A 445 -13.26 -19.01 -20.70
N VAL A 446 -12.27 -19.77 -21.15
CA VAL A 446 -11.98 -21.14 -20.73
C VAL A 446 -10.51 -21.26 -20.40
N ILE A 447 -10.16 -22.24 -19.57
CA ILE A 447 -8.77 -22.52 -19.22
C ILE A 447 -8.07 -23.12 -20.44
N GLU A 448 -6.91 -22.58 -20.79
CA GLU A 448 -6.00 -23.15 -21.79
C GLU A 448 -4.76 -23.76 -21.13
N ASP A 449 -3.89 -24.35 -21.96
CA ASP A 449 -2.66 -24.99 -21.51
C ASP A 449 -1.58 -23.99 -21.02
N THR A 450 -0.53 -24.57 -20.45
CA THR A 450 0.62 -23.83 -19.92
C THR A 450 1.91 -24.34 -20.53
N GLU A 451 2.88 -23.47 -20.76
CA GLU A 451 4.17 -23.80 -21.37
C GLU A 451 5.33 -23.25 -20.54
N VAL A 452 6.45 -23.98 -20.50
CA VAL A 452 7.74 -23.42 -20.08
C VAL A 452 8.55 -23.18 -21.35
N TYR A 453 8.70 -21.91 -21.73
CA TYR A 453 9.51 -21.50 -22.88
C TYR A 453 10.77 -20.77 -22.39
N LYS A 454 11.95 -21.31 -22.73
CA LYS A 454 13.26 -20.83 -22.26
C LYS A 454 13.31 -20.70 -20.72
N ASN A 455 13.34 -19.47 -20.23
CA ASN A 455 13.42 -19.11 -18.82
C ASN A 455 12.15 -18.42 -18.31
N GLY A 456 11.03 -18.65 -19.00
CA GLY A 456 9.72 -18.10 -18.68
C GLY A 456 8.63 -19.18 -18.55
N TYR A 457 7.57 -18.83 -17.83
CA TYR A 457 6.37 -19.65 -17.68
C TYR A 457 5.17 -18.94 -18.29
N ILE A 458 4.40 -19.65 -19.08
CA ILE A 458 3.27 -19.12 -19.86
C ILE A 458 2.03 -19.86 -19.41
N ALA A 459 1.00 -19.11 -19.01
CA ALA A 459 -0.37 -19.60 -18.93
C ALA A 459 -1.19 -18.88 -20.01
N TYR A 460 -1.69 -19.61 -21.00
CA TYR A 460 -2.33 -18.98 -22.16
C TYR A 460 -3.76 -18.52 -21.91
N SER A 461 -4.47 -19.12 -20.97
CA SER A 461 -5.73 -18.57 -20.48
C SER A 461 -6.03 -19.10 -19.10
N LEU A 462 -6.36 -18.19 -18.18
CA LEU A 462 -6.86 -18.54 -16.86
C LEU A 462 -8.39 -18.76 -16.85
N GLY A 463 -9.10 -18.48 -17.95
CA GLY A 463 -10.55 -18.59 -18.04
C GLY A 463 -11.30 -17.58 -17.17
N ASN A 464 -12.56 -17.86 -16.85
CA ASN A 464 -13.39 -16.95 -16.08
C ASN A 464 -13.10 -17.06 -14.58
N PHE A 465 -12.75 -15.94 -13.94
CA PHE A 465 -12.73 -15.87 -12.48
C PHE A 465 -14.13 -15.67 -11.92
N ILE A 466 -14.86 -14.66 -12.42
CA ILE A 466 -16.30 -14.45 -12.16
C ILE A 466 -16.92 -13.91 -13.45
N PHE A 467 -17.90 -14.64 -14.00
CA PHE A 467 -18.59 -14.29 -15.26
C PHE A 467 -19.98 -14.94 -15.32
N ASP A 468 -20.90 -14.38 -16.12
CA ASP A 468 -22.28 -14.89 -16.31
C ASP A 468 -22.45 -15.98 -17.39
N GLN A 469 -21.36 -16.51 -17.97
CA GLN A 469 -21.36 -17.49 -19.06
C GLN A 469 -21.65 -18.93 -18.57
N SER A 470 -22.85 -19.17 -18.05
CA SER A 470 -23.27 -20.45 -17.44
C SER A 470 -23.73 -21.55 -18.40
N TRP A 471 -23.52 -21.38 -19.71
CA TRP A 471 -24.03 -22.30 -20.73
C TRP A 471 -23.14 -23.53 -20.97
N SER A 472 -21.92 -23.56 -20.41
CA SER A 472 -21.04 -24.74 -20.44
C SER A 472 -20.26 -24.91 -19.14
N GLU A 473 -19.80 -26.13 -18.87
CA GLU A 473 -18.91 -26.39 -17.72
C GLU A 473 -17.56 -25.65 -17.86
N PRO A 474 -16.86 -25.66 -19.02
CA PRO A 474 -15.58 -24.94 -19.17
C PRO A 474 -15.64 -23.45 -18.87
N THR A 475 -16.74 -22.77 -19.25
CA THR A 475 -16.92 -21.32 -19.01
C THR A 475 -17.29 -20.98 -17.56
N MET A 476 -17.64 -22.00 -16.76
CA MET A 476 -17.91 -21.89 -15.31
C MET A 476 -16.69 -22.31 -14.47
N GLN A 477 -15.52 -22.45 -15.10
CA GLN A 477 -14.26 -22.79 -14.47
C GLN A 477 -13.20 -21.72 -14.75
N GLY A 478 -12.34 -21.51 -13.76
CA GLY A 478 -11.17 -20.64 -13.86
C GLY A 478 -9.97 -21.27 -13.18
N MET A 479 -8.78 -20.92 -13.63
CA MET A 479 -7.52 -21.28 -12.98
C MET A 479 -7.08 -20.14 -12.05
N LEU A 480 -6.88 -20.47 -10.78
CA LEU A 480 -6.08 -19.68 -9.85
C LEU A 480 -4.64 -20.17 -9.95
N LEU A 481 -3.80 -19.43 -10.66
CA LEU A 481 -2.38 -19.73 -10.79
C LEU A 481 -1.64 -19.11 -9.61
N ASN A 482 -1.24 -19.94 -8.66
CA ASN A 482 -0.36 -19.54 -7.57
C ASN A 482 1.09 -19.67 -8.03
N VAL A 483 1.90 -18.65 -7.81
CA VAL A 483 3.32 -18.63 -8.15
C VAL A 483 4.12 -18.24 -6.91
N LYS A 484 5.18 -18.99 -6.59
CA LYS A 484 6.19 -18.55 -5.63
C LYS A 484 7.48 -18.21 -6.35
N LEU A 485 7.94 -16.98 -6.17
CA LEU A 485 9.19 -16.48 -6.71
C LEU A 485 10.23 -16.43 -5.61
N ASN A 486 11.26 -17.27 -5.68
CA ASN A 486 12.32 -17.35 -4.69
C ASN A 486 13.48 -16.41 -5.07
N ARG A 487 14.17 -15.87 -4.06
CA ARG A 487 15.36 -15.01 -4.24
C ARG A 487 16.49 -15.68 -5.00
N ASP A 488 16.58 -17.01 -4.97
CA ASP A 488 17.58 -17.78 -5.69
C ASP A 488 17.30 -17.90 -7.20
N GLY A 489 16.23 -17.28 -7.69
CA GLY A 489 15.80 -17.33 -9.08
C GLY A 489 14.80 -18.46 -9.37
N SER A 490 14.59 -19.40 -8.44
CA SER A 490 13.70 -20.53 -8.65
C SER A 490 12.23 -20.17 -8.50
N MET A 491 11.37 -20.86 -9.24
CA MET A 491 9.94 -20.61 -9.28
C MET A 491 9.17 -21.91 -9.05
N THR A 492 8.12 -21.86 -8.23
CA THR A 492 7.12 -22.92 -8.14
C THR A 492 5.76 -22.39 -8.57
N VAL A 493 4.94 -23.26 -9.16
CA VAL A 493 3.59 -22.94 -9.58
C VAL A 493 2.60 -23.97 -9.03
N LYS A 494 1.40 -23.55 -8.69
CA LYS A 494 0.28 -24.43 -8.33
C LYS A 494 -0.97 -23.93 -9.05
N LYS A 495 -1.59 -24.82 -9.83
CA LYS A 495 -2.75 -24.52 -10.69
C LYS A 495 -4.01 -25.01 -9.98
N ASP A 496 -4.63 -24.15 -9.19
CA ASP A 496 -5.89 -24.46 -8.53
C ASP A 496 -7.05 -24.17 -9.49
N ILE A 497 -8.07 -25.02 -9.52
CA ILE A 497 -9.25 -24.80 -10.38
C ILE A 497 -10.42 -24.35 -9.52
N ILE A 498 -10.98 -23.19 -9.82
CA ILE A 498 -12.23 -22.74 -9.22
C ILE A 498 -13.42 -23.18 -10.07
N LYS A 499 -14.52 -23.51 -9.40
CA LYS A 499 -15.82 -23.75 -10.04
C LYS A 499 -16.84 -22.74 -9.53
N LEU A 500 -17.46 -22.02 -10.45
CA LEU A 500 -18.55 -21.10 -10.16
C LEU A 500 -19.85 -21.87 -9.92
N ASN A 501 -20.62 -21.46 -8.91
CA ASN A 501 -21.98 -21.97 -8.72
C ASN A 501 -23.01 -21.16 -9.52
N SER A 502 -24.29 -21.49 -9.38
CA SER A 502 -25.41 -20.80 -10.04
C SER A 502 -25.59 -19.34 -9.62
N ALA A 503 -24.92 -18.89 -8.55
CA ALA A 503 -24.88 -17.49 -8.13
C ALA A 503 -23.62 -16.76 -8.64
N PHE A 504 -22.77 -17.43 -9.42
CA PHE A 504 -21.47 -16.94 -9.90
C PHE A 504 -20.45 -16.66 -8.79
N GLN A 505 -20.65 -17.25 -7.61
CA GLN A 505 -19.67 -17.27 -6.53
C GLN A 505 -18.75 -18.50 -6.73
N SER A 506 -17.46 -18.37 -6.44
CA SER A 506 -16.56 -19.53 -6.37
C SER A 506 -16.97 -20.45 -5.23
N ASP A 507 -17.44 -21.65 -5.56
CA ASP A 507 -18.03 -22.58 -4.58
C ASP A 507 -17.06 -23.67 -4.14
N LYS A 508 -16.15 -24.07 -5.04
CA LYS A 508 -15.16 -25.10 -4.79
C LYS A 508 -13.84 -24.74 -5.46
N ILE A 509 -12.77 -24.83 -4.67
CA ILE A 509 -11.39 -24.77 -5.16
C ILE A 509 -10.86 -26.20 -5.19
N ILE A 510 -10.52 -26.69 -6.38
CA ILE A 510 -9.85 -27.97 -6.58
C ILE A 510 -8.36 -27.67 -6.58
N GLU A 511 -7.69 -28.06 -5.50
CA GLU A 511 -6.27 -27.76 -5.35
C GLU A 511 -5.41 -28.56 -6.34
N GLY A 512 -4.55 -27.85 -7.06
CA GLY A 512 -3.51 -28.42 -7.89
C GLY A 512 -2.32 -28.92 -7.08
N ARG A 513 -1.36 -29.52 -7.78
CA ARG A 513 -0.06 -29.87 -7.19
C ARG A 513 0.90 -28.70 -7.34
N GLU A 514 1.70 -28.46 -6.31
CA GLU A 514 2.82 -27.52 -6.41
C GLU A 514 3.95 -28.16 -7.23
N GLU A 515 4.39 -27.47 -8.27
CA GLU A 515 5.35 -27.93 -9.26
C GLU A 515 6.52 -26.94 -9.33
N LYS A 516 7.75 -27.43 -9.21
CA LYS A 516 8.94 -26.62 -9.48
C LYS A 516 9.07 -26.41 -10.98
N VAL A 517 9.18 -25.16 -11.41
CA VAL A 517 9.38 -24.83 -12.82
C VAL A 517 10.81 -25.16 -13.19
N ASN A 518 10.96 -26.19 -14.03
CA ASN A 518 12.26 -26.62 -14.53
C ASN A 518 12.61 -25.82 -15.78
N PHE A 519 13.29 -24.69 -15.60
CA PHE A 519 13.97 -24.00 -16.70
C PHE A 519 15.16 -24.87 -17.15
N GLN A 520 14.92 -25.88 -17.98
CA GLN A 520 16.01 -26.74 -18.46
C GLN A 520 16.96 -25.96 -19.38
N LYS A 521 18.26 -26.22 -19.20
CA LYS A 521 19.34 -25.92 -20.15
C LYS A 521 18.95 -26.50 -21.51
N ILE A 522 18.42 -25.68 -22.41
CA ILE A 522 18.23 -26.10 -23.81
C ILE A 522 19.64 -26.33 -24.38
N LYS A 523 19.93 -27.59 -24.74
CA LYS A 523 21.10 -27.96 -25.53
C LYS A 523 21.08 -27.09 -26.79
N THR A 524 22.09 -26.25 -26.93
CA THR A 524 22.51 -25.73 -28.24
C THR A 524 22.78 -26.92 -29.14
N ASN A 525 21.89 -27.17 -30.10
CA ASN A 525 22.23 -27.94 -31.30
C ASN A 525 22.63 -26.96 -32.39
#